data_AF-A0A4U8SW70-F1
#
_entry.id   AF-A0A4U8SW70-F1
#
_cell.length_a   1.000
_cell.length_b   1.000
_cell.length_c   1.000
_cell.angle_alpha   90.00
_cell.angle_beta   90.00
_cell.angle_gamma   90.00
#
_symmetry.space_group_name_H-M   'P 1'
#
loop_
_entity.id
_entity.type
_entity.pdbx_description
1 polymer ?
#
loop_
_entity_poly.entity_id
_entity_poly.type
_entity_poly.pdbx_seq_one_letter_code
_entity_poly.pdbx_strand_id
1 'polypeptide(L)'
;MDNYAFILAQQWINKIPAETALPLQQQLDKLPNDKISSLGFLPLKDPVIGLVLGLFLGHFGADRFYKGDIGLGILKIILGILGIVFFVVFILAGAVMSSNINGDSHFLVAFFLGFLALLAPSIWVIADWFFVWKGIKQDNFNKITECLSMLGARDLRETR
;
A
#
# COMPACT_ATOMS: atom_id res chain seq x y z
N MET A 1 22.52 25.24 17.67
CA MET A 1 21.16 24.72 17.43
C MET A 1 21.36 23.28 17.06
N ASP A 2 20.98 22.39 17.95
CA ASP A 2 21.35 21.00 17.85
C ASP A 2 20.48 20.38 16.75
N ASN A 3 21.12 19.88 15.69
CA ASN A 3 20.48 19.59 14.40
C ASN A 3 19.59 18.33 14.41
N TYR A 4 19.19 17.82 15.58
CA TYR A 4 18.52 16.52 15.75
C TYR A 4 17.13 16.50 15.11
N ALA A 5 16.33 17.55 15.31
CA ALA A 5 15.01 17.67 14.70
C ALA A 5 15.06 17.64 13.17
N PHE A 6 16.01 18.38 12.59
CA PHE A 6 16.24 18.39 11.15
C PHE A 6 16.72 17.04 10.63
N ILE A 7 17.72 16.41 11.27
CA ILE A 7 18.23 15.09 10.87
C ILE A 7 17.11 14.05 10.87
N LEU A 8 16.28 14.04 11.91
CA LEU A 8 15.15 13.11 12.01
C LEU A 8 14.06 13.40 10.96
N ALA A 9 13.74 14.67 10.73
CA ALA A 9 12.79 15.07 9.68
C ALA A 9 13.29 14.64 8.28
N GLN A 10 14.59 14.77 8.01
CA GLN A 10 15.19 14.28 6.76
C GLN A 10 15.13 12.76 6.64
N GLN A 11 15.34 12.01 7.72
CA GLN A 11 15.19 10.55 7.71
C GLN A 11 13.76 10.11 7.33
N TRP A 12 12.75 10.89 7.67
CA TRP A 12 11.35 10.58 7.41
C TRP A 12 10.79 11.16 6.12
N ILE A 13 11.54 12.01 5.42
CA ILE A 13 11.01 12.83 4.31
C ILE A 13 10.33 12.01 3.21
N ASN A 14 10.84 10.81 2.92
CA ASN A 14 10.27 9.90 1.93
C ASN A 14 9.18 8.98 2.49
N LYS A 15 9.05 8.89 3.81
CA LYS A 15 8.13 8.01 4.54
C LYS A 15 6.84 8.69 4.98
N ILE A 16 6.73 10.00 4.86
CA ILE A 16 5.55 10.80 5.22
C ILE A 16 5.02 11.61 4.00
N PRO A 17 3.82 12.20 4.09
CA PRO A 17 3.32 13.13 3.08
C PRO A 17 4.18 14.41 3.04
N ALA A 18 4.50 14.90 1.85
CA ALA A 18 5.46 15.99 1.66
C ALA A 18 5.00 17.30 2.32
N GLU A 19 3.69 17.56 2.29
CA GLU A 19 3.01 18.70 2.90
C GLU A 19 3.13 18.73 4.43
N THR A 20 3.39 17.59 5.07
CA THR A 20 3.50 17.48 6.54
C THR A 20 4.93 17.63 7.06
N ALA A 21 5.94 17.62 6.19
CA ALA A 21 7.34 17.61 6.61
C ALA A 21 7.75 18.88 7.39
N LEU A 22 7.35 20.07 6.91
CA LEU A 22 7.70 21.34 7.56
C LEU A 22 6.99 21.53 8.91
N PRO A 23 5.65 21.35 9.03
CA PRO A 23 4.98 21.42 10.33
C PRO A 23 5.56 20.45 11.36
N LEU A 24 5.93 19.24 10.92
CA LEU A 24 6.48 18.21 11.81
C LEU A 24 7.88 18.59 12.31
N GLN A 25 8.73 19.15 11.45
CA GLN A 25 10.02 19.68 11.87
C GLN A 25 9.87 20.78 12.95
N GLN A 26 8.93 21.71 12.75
CA GLN A 26 8.66 22.77 13.74
C GLN A 26 8.13 22.23 15.08
N GLN A 27 7.42 21.09 15.07
CA GLN A 27 6.99 20.42 16.29
C GLN A 27 8.16 19.73 17.00
N LEU A 28 9.07 19.13 16.23
CA LEU A 28 10.28 18.50 16.77
C LEU A 28 11.22 19.54 17.39
N ASP A 29 11.38 20.73 16.80
CA ASP A 29 12.22 21.81 17.33
C ASP A 29 11.78 22.31 18.72
N LYS A 30 10.53 22.05 19.11
CA LYS A 30 9.99 22.42 20.43
C LYS A 30 10.25 21.37 21.50
N LEU A 31 10.71 20.18 21.11
CA LEU A 31 10.96 19.07 22.03
C LEU A 31 12.42 19.05 22.50
N PRO A 32 12.68 18.63 23.75
CA PRO A 32 14.02 18.33 24.21
C PRO A 32 14.72 17.23 23.39
N ASN A 33 16.04 17.34 23.21
CA ASN A 33 16.84 16.44 22.37
C ASN A 33 16.77 14.95 22.79
N ASP A 34 16.62 14.69 24.09
CA ASP A 34 16.44 13.34 24.65
C ASP A 34 15.15 12.68 24.13
N LYS A 35 14.06 13.45 24.03
CA LYS A 35 12.77 12.98 23.51
C LYS A 35 12.83 12.75 22.00
N ILE A 36 13.51 13.63 21.25
CA ILE A 36 13.70 13.49 19.80
C ILE A 36 14.43 12.18 19.46
N SER A 37 15.45 11.83 20.25
CA SER A 37 16.23 10.59 20.03
C SER A 37 15.36 9.33 20.14
N SER A 38 14.37 9.33 21.02
CA SER A 38 13.44 8.20 21.20
C SER A 38 12.52 7.98 19.98
N LEU A 39 12.18 9.05 19.26
CA LEU A 39 11.32 9.00 18.09
C LEU A 39 11.99 8.32 16.88
N GLY A 40 13.32 8.36 16.80
CA GLY A 40 14.09 7.72 15.74
C GLY A 40 13.89 6.20 15.62
N PHE A 41 13.42 5.56 16.70
CA PHE A 41 13.16 4.12 16.76
C PHE A 41 11.73 3.72 16.37
N LEU A 42 10.89 4.68 15.95
CA LEU A 42 9.51 4.38 15.55
C LEU A 42 9.48 3.39 14.37
N PRO A 43 8.64 2.34 14.43
CA PRO A 43 8.52 1.34 13.37
C PRO A 43 7.70 1.90 12.19
N LEU A 44 8.34 2.75 11.38
CA LEU A 44 7.78 3.33 10.17
C LEU A 44 8.03 2.42 8.97
N LYS A 45 6.96 2.12 8.24
CA LYS A 45 7.01 1.30 7.03
C LYS A 45 7.57 2.11 5.87
N ASP A 46 8.14 1.43 4.89
CA ASP A 46 8.70 2.09 3.70
C ASP A 46 7.67 2.06 2.56
N PRO A 47 7.22 3.23 2.05
CA PRO A 47 6.31 3.28 0.91
C PRO A 47 6.85 2.59 -0.35
N VAL A 48 8.18 2.62 -0.57
CA VAL A 48 8.83 1.97 -1.72
C VAL A 48 8.71 0.46 -1.61
N ILE A 49 8.90 -0.11 -0.42
CA ILE A 49 8.68 -1.56 -0.20
C ILE A 49 7.23 -1.92 -0.51
N GLY A 50 6.27 -1.08 -0.10
CA GLY A 50 4.87 -1.25 -0.46
C GLY A 50 4.62 -1.29 -1.97
N LEU A 51 5.26 -0.39 -2.74
CA LEU A 51 5.17 -0.39 -4.20
C LEU A 51 5.85 -1.60 -4.85
N VAL A 52 7.03 -2.00 -4.38
CA VAL A 52 7.75 -3.17 -4.88
C VAL A 52 6.90 -4.43 -4.67
N LEU A 53 6.30 -4.59 -3.49
CA LEU A 53 5.36 -5.68 -3.23
C LEU A 53 4.11 -5.57 -4.11
N GLY A 54 3.62 -4.36 -4.37
CA GLY A 54 2.49 -4.14 -5.28
C GLY A 54 2.81 -4.57 -6.71
N LEU A 55 4.02 -4.27 -7.19
CA LEU A 55 4.46 -4.57 -8.54
C LEU A 55 4.59 -6.07 -8.78
N PHE A 56 5.29 -6.78 -7.89
CA PHE A 56 5.57 -8.21 -8.08
C PHE A 56 4.50 -9.14 -7.51
N LEU A 57 3.83 -8.71 -6.43
CA LEU A 57 2.93 -9.55 -5.63
C LEU A 57 1.56 -8.87 -5.34
N GLY A 58 1.23 -7.78 -6.04
CA GLY A 58 -0.01 -7.04 -5.83
C GLY A 58 -1.26 -7.82 -6.19
N HIS A 59 -1.19 -8.74 -7.17
CA HIS A 59 -2.29 -9.64 -7.49
C HIS A 59 -2.62 -10.62 -6.34
N PHE A 60 -1.64 -10.88 -5.46
CA PHE A 60 -1.80 -11.69 -4.24
C PHE A 60 -2.06 -10.84 -2.99
N GLY A 61 -2.15 -9.51 -3.11
CA GLY A 61 -2.43 -8.60 -2.00
C GLY A 61 -1.28 -8.38 -1.01
N ALA A 62 -0.03 -8.76 -1.36
CA ALA A 62 1.12 -8.63 -0.46
C ALA A 62 1.39 -7.16 -0.05
N ASP A 63 1.12 -6.20 -0.93
CA ASP A 63 1.20 -4.77 -0.66
C ASP A 63 0.21 -4.32 0.42
N ARG A 64 -1.00 -4.89 0.42
CA ARG A 64 -2.03 -4.63 1.43
C ARG A 64 -1.71 -5.29 2.76
N PHE A 65 -1.19 -6.52 2.75
CA PHE A 65 -0.70 -7.16 3.98
C PHE A 65 0.48 -6.40 4.59
N TYR A 66 1.42 -5.94 3.76
CA TYR A 66 2.53 -5.12 4.20
C TYR A 66 2.05 -3.80 4.81
N LYS A 67 1.11 -3.11 4.17
CA LYS A 67 0.52 -1.89 4.74
C LYS A 67 -0.21 -2.17 6.06
N GLY A 68 -0.95 -3.29 6.15
CA GLY A 68 -1.74 -3.70 7.32
C GLY A 68 -3.24 -3.81 7.03
N ASP A 69 -3.67 -3.53 5.80
CA ASP A 69 -5.07 -3.62 5.36
C ASP A 69 -5.43 -5.05 4.97
N ILE A 70 -5.48 -5.97 5.95
CA ILE A 70 -5.64 -7.41 5.70
C ILE A 70 -6.90 -7.72 4.88
N GLY A 71 -8.02 -7.06 5.19
CA GLY A 71 -9.29 -7.28 4.48
C GLY A 71 -9.21 -6.98 2.98
N LEU A 72 -8.54 -5.89 2.59
CA LEU A 72 -8.33 -5.56 1.17
C LEU A 72 -7.34 -6.52 0.51
N GLY A 73 -6.36 -7.03 1.24
CA GLY A 73 -5.46 -8.08 0.76
C GLY A 73 -6.20 -9.38 0.42
N ILE A 74 -7.09 -9.83 1.32
CA ILE A 74 -7.94 -11.02 1.07
C ILE A 74 -8.87 -10.79 -0.13
N LEU A 75 -9.47 -9.60 -0.25
CA LEU A 75 -10.34 -9.27 -1.37
C LEU A 75 -9.61 -9.36 -2.72
N LYS A 76 -8.35 -8.92 -2.80
CA LYS A 76 -7.50 -9.07 -4.00
C LYS A 76 -7.32 -10.52 -4.40
N ILE A 77 -7.04 -11.40 -3.43
CA ILE A 77 -6.88 -12.84 -3.69
C ILE A 77 -8.18 -13.43 -4.24
N ILE A 78 -9.32 -13.14 -3.61
CA ILE A 78 -10.63 -13.65 -4.05
C ILE A 78 -10.94 -13.20 -5.48
N LEU A 79 -10.74 -11.91 -5.79
CA LEU A 79 -10.98 -11.37 -7.13
C LEU A 79 -10.00 -11.92 -8.17
N GLY A 80 -8.75 -12.16 -7.79
CA GLY A 80 -7.77 -12.84 -8.64
C GLY A 80 -8.16 -14.28 -8.97
N ILE A 81 -8.56 -15.06 -7.96
CA ILE A 81 -9.05 -16.44 -8.15
C ILE A 81 -10.30 -16.43 -9.03
N LEU A 82 -11.25 -15.54 -8.77
CA LEU A 82 -12.47 -15.43 -9.56
C LEU A 82 -12.15 -15.11 -11.03
N GLY A 83 -11.23 -14.18 -11.29
CA GLY A 83 -10.76 -13.86 -12.64
C GLY A 83 -10.16 -15.08 -13.35
N ILE A 84 -9.31 -15.85 -12.67
CA ILE A 84 -8.73 -17.10 -13.21
C ILE A 84 -9.82 -18.13 -13.50
N VAL A 85 -10.78 -18.32 -12.60
CA VAL A 85 -11.91 -19.23 -12.80
C VAL A 85 -12.72 -18.84 -14.04
N PHE A 86 -13.06 -17.56 -14.19
CA PHE A 86 -13.73 -17.08 -15.39
C PHE A 86 -12.90 -17.32 -16.64
N PHE A 87 -11.61 -17.02 -16.61
CA PHE A 87 -10.71 -17.27 -17.73
C PHE A 87 -10.72 -18.74 -18.17
N VAL A 88 -10.61 -19.68 -17.22
CA VAL A 88 -10.68 -21.12 -17.50
C VAL A 88 -12.04 -21.52 -18.08
N VAL A 89 -13.14 -21.00 -17.53
CA VAL A 89 -14.49 -21.27 -18.05
C VAL A 89 -14.64 -20.81 -19.50
N PHE A 90 -14.11 -19.63 -19.84
CA PHE A 90 -14.13 -19.15 -21.24
C PHE A 90 -13.32 -20.08 -22.16
N ILE A 91 -12.13 -20.52 -21.76
CA ILE A 91 -11.32 -21.45 -22.56
C ILE A 91 -12.04 -22.78 -22.78
N LEU A 92 -12.64 -23.36 -21.72
CA LEU A 92 -13.38 -24.62 -21.82
C LEU A 92 -14.61 -24.48 -22.72
N ALA A 93 -15.38 -23.40 -22.58
CA ALA A 93 -16.53 -23.13 -23.44
C ALA A 93 -16.11 -22.96 -24.91
N GLY A 94 -15.00 -22.26 -25.17
CA GLY A 94 -14.42 -22.11 -26.50
C GLY A 94 -14.02 -23.46 -27.12
N ALA A 95 -13.36 -24.33 -26.35
CA ALA A 95 -12.95 -25.65 -26.81
C ALA A 95 -14.16 -26.55 -27.16
N VAL A 96 -15.20 -26.57 -26.32
CA VAL A 96 -16.43 -27.36 -26.57
C VAL A 96 -17.20 -26.83 -27.79
N MET A 97 -17.22 -25.53 -28.01
CA MET A 97 -17.90 -24.96 -29.19
C MET A 97 -17.09 -25.19 -30.47
N SER A 98 -15.76 -25.15 -30.38
CA SER A 98 -14.86 -25.42 -31.50
C SER A 98 -14.94 -26.87 -32.01
N SER A 99 -15.31 -27.84 -31.18
CA SER A 99 -15.47 -29.24 -31.62
C SER A 99 -16.79 -29.52 -32.33
N ASN A 100 -17.78 -28.61 -32.24
CA ASN A 100 -19.15 -28.82 -32.72
C ASN A 100 -19.52 -28.03 -33.98
N ILE A 101 -18.74 -27.00 -34.33
CA ILE A 101 -18.96 -26.08 -35.47
C ILE A 101 -17.61 -25.92 -36.19
N ASN A 102 -17.56 -25.41 -37.45
CA ASN A 102 -16.32 -24.96 -38.10
C ASN A 102 -15.56 -23.98 -37.19
N GLY A 103 -14.68 -24.50 -36.34
CA GLY A 103 -14.61 -24.09 -34.93
C GLY A 103 -13.45 -23.19 -34.52
N ASP A 104 -12.48 -22.99 -35.41
CA ASP A 104 -11.22 -22.30 -35.08
C ASP A 104 -11.45 -20.85 -34.63
N SER A 105 -12.48 -20.18 -35.17
CA SER A 105 -12.83 -18.80 -34.80
C SER A 105 -13.46 -18.71 -33.40
N HIS A 106 -14.23 -19.71 -32.98
CA HIS A 106 -14.92 -19.71 -31.69
C HIS A 106 -13.95 -19.85 -30.51
N PHE A 107 -12.92 -20.69 -30.66
CA PHE A 107 -11.87 -20.81 -29.66
C PHE A 107 -11.12 -19.48 -29.45
N LEU A 108 -10.74 -18.81 -30.54
CA LEU A 108 -10.06 -17.51 -30.48
C LEU A 108 -10.93 -16.43 -29.83
N VAL A 109 -12.22 -16.35 -30.18
CA VAL A 109 -13.14 -15.40 -29.54
C VAL A 109 -13.23 -15.65 -28.04
N ALA A 110 -13.39 -16.90 -27.61
CA ALA A 110 -13.47 -17.24 -26.19
C ALA A 110 -12.16 -16.91 -25.44
N PHE A 111 -11.00 -17.15 -26.08
CA PHE A 111 -9.71 -16.76 -25.54
C PHE A 111 -9.64 -15.24 -25.27
N PHE A 112 -10.02 -14.41 -26.25
CA PHE A 112 -10.01 -12.95 -26.08
C PHE A 112 -11.02 -12.46 -25.04
N LEU A 113 -12.22 -13.05 -24.99
CA LEU A 113 -13.22 -12.72 -23.97
C LEU A 113 -12.76 -13.10 -22.55
N GLY A 114 -12.11 -14.25 -22.41
CA GLY A 114 -11.47 -14.63 -21.16
C GLY A 114 -10.41 -13.62 -20.74
N PHE A 115 -9.55 -13.19 -21.67
CA PHE A 115 -8.50 -12.21 -21.37
C PHE A 115 -9.09 -10.84 -20.99
N LEU A 116 -10.19 -10.43 -21.64
CA LEU A 116 -10.93 -9.22 -21.29
C LEU A 116 -11.44 -9.27 -19.85
N ALA A 117 -11.90 -10.44 -19.37
CA ALA A 117 -12.35 -10.63 -17.99
C ALA A 117 -11.24 -10.43 -16.94
N LEU A 118 -9.96 -10.58 -17.34
CA LEU A 118 -8.81 -10.33 -16.47
C LEU A 118 -8.41 -8.85 -16.40
N LEU A 119 -8.85 -8.00 -17.34
CA LEU A 119 -8.44 -6.61 -17.38
C LEU A 119 -8.98 -5.80 -16.19
N ALA A 120 -10.23 -6.01 -15.80
CA ALA A 120 -10.84 -5.28 -14.69
C ALA A 120 -10.09 -5.45 -13.36
N PRO A 121 -9.79 -6.68 -12.88
CA PRO A 121 -9.00 -6.85 -11.66
C PRO A 121 -7.57 -6.34 -11.81
N SER A 122 -6.94 -6.47 -12.99
CA SER A 122 -5.59 -5.94 -13.22
C SER A 122 -5.53 -4.41 -13.16
N ILE A 123 -6.52 -3.71 -13.75
CA ILE A 123 -6.63 -2.24 -13.65
C ILE A 123 -6.80 -1.83 -12.20
N TRP A 124 -7.65 -2.54 -11.45
CA TRP A 124 -7.82 -2.25 -10.02
C TRP A 124 -6.51 -2.42 -9.24
N VAL A 125 -5.77 -3.52 -9.42
CA VAL A 125 -4.47 -3.74 -8.75
C VAL A 125 -3.47 -2.60 -9.05
N ILE A 126 -3.41 -2.12 -10.30
CA ILE A 126 -2.50 -1.02 -10.69
C ILE A 126 -2.94 0.30 -10.04
N ALA A 127 -4.23 0.62 -10.06
CA ALA A 127 -4.75 1.81 -9.39
C ALA A 127 -4.51 1.75 -7.87
N ASP A 128 -4.55 0.54 -7.32
CA ASP A 128 -4.35 0.27 -5.89
C ASP A 128 -2.95 0.66 -5.39
N TRP A 129 -1.93 0.59 -6.24
CA TRP A 129 -0.55 0.97 -5.88
C TRP A 129 -0.46 2.41 -5.36
N PHE A 130 -1.22 3.33 -5.96
CA PHE A 130 -1.26 4.73 -5.52
C PHE A 130 -1.89 4.85 -4.13
N PHE A 131 -2.94 4.07 -3.85
CA PHE A 131 -3.59 4.06 -2.54
C PHE A 131 -2.71 3.44 -1.46
N VAL A 132 -1.93 2.40 -1.79
CA VAL A 132 -0.97 1.81 -0.86
C VAL A 132 0.16 2.80 -0.54
N TRP A 133 0.77 3.42 -1.56
CA TRP A 133 1.84 4.41 -1.37
C TRP A 133 1.39 5.57 -0.48
N LYS A 134 0.26 6.20 -0.82
CA LYS A 134 -0.30 7.30 -0.02
C LYS A 134 -0.72 6.84 1.37
N GLY A 135 -1.32 5.65 1.46
CA GLY A 135 -1.75 5.06 2.72
C GLY A 135 -0.59 4.84 3.69
N ILE A 136 0.51 4.20 3.26
CA ILE A 136 1.68 3.97 4.12
C ILE A 136 2.24 5.29 4.65
N LYS A 137 2.33 6.31 3.78
CA LYS A 137 2.80 7.65 4.19
C LYS A 137 1.89 8.25 5.26
N GLN A 138 0.58 8.18 5.06
CA GLN A 138 -0.39 8.68 6.01
C GLN A 138 -0.33 7.91 7.35
N ASP A 139 -0.23 6.59 7.32
CA ASP A 139 -0.15 5.75 8.52
C ASP A 139 1.13 6.04 9.33
N ASN A 140 2.26 6.25 8.65
CA ASN A 140 3.50 6.66 9.29
C ASN A 140 3.37 8.04 9.94
N PHE A 141 2.77 9.01 9.26
CA PHE A 141 2.53 10.34 9.81
C PHE A 141 1.66 10.27 11.07
N ASN A 142 0.55 9.54 11.01
CA ASN A 142 -0.36 9.36 12.15
C ASN A 142 0.38 8.78 13.36
N LYS A 143 1.22 7.75 13.19
CA LYS A 143 2.04 7.17 14.27
C LYS A 143 2.99 8.18 14.90
N ILE A 144 3.64 9.02 14.09
CA ILE A 144 4.55 10.05 14.60
C ILE A 144 3.76 11.07 15.42
N THR A 145 2.65 11.58 14.87
CA THR A 145 1.82 12.58 15.56
C THR A 145 1.24 12.05 16.86
N GLU A 146 0.79 10.79 16.87
CA GLU A 146 0.33 10.11 18.08
C GLU A 146 1.43 10.07 19.14
N CYS A 147 2.65 9.66 18.78
CA CYS A 147 3.79 9.63 19.69
C CYS A 147 4.18 11.03 20.20
N LEU A 148 4.19 12.04 19.32
CA LEU A 148 4.44 13.43 19.70
C LEU A 148 3.41 13.94 20.71
N SER A 149 2.13 13.63 20.50
CA SER A 149 1.07 13.99 21.43
C SER A 149 1.25 13.35 22.81
N MET A 150 1.70 12.09 22.86
CA MET A 150 1.99 11.38 24.11
C MET A 150 3.17 12.01 24.86
N LEU A 151 4.24 12.37 24.14
CA LEU A 151 5.42 13.02 24.73
C LEU A 151 5.08 14.40 25.29
N GLY A 152 4.29 15.20 24.57
CA GLY A 152 3.80 16.48 25.06
C GLY A 152 2.91 16.34 26.29
N ALA A 153 2.01 15.36 26.30
CA ALA A 153 1.15 15.09 27.46
C ALA A 153 1.95 14.62 28.69
N ARG A 154 3.04 13.89 28.49
CA ARG A 154 3.93 13.43 29.56
C ARG A 154 4.74 14.58 30.16
N ASP A 155 5.25 15.49 29.32
CA ASP A 155 5.98 16.68 29.76
C ASP A 155 5.15 17.52 30.74
N LEU A 156 3.89 17.79 30.39
CA LEU A 156 2.95 18.54 31.22
C LEU A 156 2.68 17.89 32.59
N ARG A 157 2.81 16.56 32.70
CA ARG A 157 2.64 15.83 33.97
C ARG A 157 3.89 15.86 34.84
N GLU A 158 5.07 15.90 34.24
CA GLU A 158 6.34 15.94 34.98
C GLU A 158 6.68 17.36 35.48
N THR A 159 6.10 18.40 34.88
CA THR A 159 6.27 19.81 35.30
C THR A 159 5.28 20.30 36.37
N ARG A 160 4.32 19.47 36.81
CA ARG A 160 3.34 19.78 37.87
C ARG A 160 3.71 19.06 39.16
#